data_AF-A0A257J2G7-F1
#
_entry.id   AF-A0A257J2G7-F1
#
_cell.length_a   1.000
_cell.length_b   1.000
_cell.length_c   1.000
_cell.angle_alpha   90.00
_cell.angle_beta   90.00
_cell.angle_gamma   90.00
#
_symmetry.space_group_name_H-M   'P 1'
#
loop_
_entity.id
_entity.type
_entity.pdbx_description
1 polymer ?
#
loop_
_entity_poly.entity_id
_entity_poly.type
_entity_poly.pdbx_seq_one_letter_code
_entity_poly.pdbx_strand_id
1 'polypeptide(L)'
;MSRETWLSFLSRADLGSRYLWPSTFSQIEAYRDEESARKFVEMLAENDVSARHLGLVYYLLKPSLGRFTADLPRILKTLRHSSERSFDDKSYSVRGKVDWQRTFKGRINGGVPVGAVSVARHTKIYDTLENRLLKLFLRELSAAIGEISKAIGNSRLPEVIEQIKTNVESALSSAYLVEISDVRHANIGMVTAVLRSRSAHYRELGRLWLSFEDALILGKLSGLLDLISEGWLAPISDDDLFELYVLALTIDVGMHELGFGQPKTVDVVRSGRGAVAEFKDGDRQLKVFFNQSPTTIMGGSLSKYRSLVSAHRGIVGSERRPDIILHFKGIREATIFIECKNTTDDRYIRESIYKCFGYLYDFEDFLSGDHSPKGIAYFQEGIRLETARENYTGDLVAASDRAGLAAMLMSSISFVPDKLA
;
A
#
# COMPACT_ATOMS: atom_id res chain seq x y z
N MET A 1 25.69 8.23 -12.28
CA MET A 1 25.61 7.18 -11.21
C MET A 1 24.87 5.96 -11.75
N SER A 2 25.19 4.72 -11.35
CA SER A 2 24.50 3.52 -11.85
C SER A 2 23.36 3.05 -10.92
N ARG A 3 22.41 2.24 -11.44
CA ARG A 3 21.36 1.54 -10.66
C ARG A 3 21.94 0.79 -9.45
N GLU A 4 23.07 0.10 -9.65
CA GLU A 4 23.80 -0.63 -8.60
C GLU A 4 24.26 0.30 -7.48
N THR A 5 24.65 1.53 -7.80
CA THR A 5 25.06 2.52 -6.81
C THR A 5 23.90 2.91 -5.90
N TRP A 6 22.71 3.12 -6.47
CA TRP A 6 21.51 3.45 -5.69
C TRP A 6 21.06 2.28 -4.83
N LEU A 7 21.06 1.06 -5.39
CA LEU A 7 20.74 -0.15 -4.64
C LEU A 7 21.72 -0.38 -3.50
N SER A 8 23.02 -0.21 -3.74
CA SER A 8 24.05 -0.31 -2.71
C SER A 8 23.83 0.71 -1.60
N PHE A 9 23.51 1.96 -1.93
CA PHE A 9 23.19 3.00 -0.95
C PHE A 9 21.94 2.67 -0.14
N LEU A 10 20.87 2.22 -0.81
CA LEU A 10 19.63 1.84 -0.13
C LEU A 10 19.82 0.60 0.77
N SER A 11 20.76 -0.28 0.43
CA SER A 11 21.05 -1.51 1.16
C SER A 11 21.96 -1.32 2.39
N ARG A 12 22.41 -0.10 2.68
CA ARG A 12 23.33 0.20 3.79
C ARG A 12 22.62 0.52 5.11
N ALA A 13 22.83 -0.33 6.12
CA ALA A 13 22.20 -0.24 7.45
C ALA A 13 22.61 0.99 8.28
N ASP A 14 23.72 1.64 7.93
CA ASP A 14 24.23 2.81 8.63
C ASP A 14 23.58 4.12 8.19
N LEU A 15 22.79 4.10 7.11
CA LEU A 15 22.21 5.29 6.48
C LEU A 15 20.71 5.45 6.73
N GLY A 16 20.18 6.63 6.40
CA GLY A 16 18.76 6.97 6.44
C GLY A 16 17.86 6.06 5.60
N SER A 17 18.41 5.32 4.63
CA SER A 17 17.71 4.33 3.82
C SER A 17 17.08 3.20 4.64
N ARG A 18 17.65 2.84 5.81
CA ARG A 18 17.07 1.82 6.70
C ARG A 18 15.67 2.17 7.22
N TYR A 19 15.30 3.45 7.14
CA TYR A 19 13.99 3.97 7.54
C TYR A 19 13.01 4.06 6.36
N LEU A 20 13.47 3.85 5.14
CA LEU A 20 12.63 3.94 3.95
C LEU A 20 12.38 2.56 3.40
N TRP A 21 11.13 2.15 3.46
CA TRP A 21 10.72 0.88 2.89
C TRP A 21 9.72 1.14 1.76
N PRO A 22 10.10 0.91 0.49
CA PRO A 22 9.24 1.25 -0.65
C PRO A 22 8.02 0.33 -0.70
N SER A 23 6.90 0.87 -1.18
CA SER A 23 5.62 0.15 -1.33
C SER A 23 5.43 -0.51 -2.70
N THR A 24 6.47 -0.50 -3.54
CA THR A 24 6.54 -1.11 -4.87
C THR A 24 7.42 -2.36 -4.82
N PHE A 25 7.14 -3.36 -5.66
CA PHE A 25 7.56 -4.75 -5.40
C PHE A 25 8.47 -5.38 -6.48
N SER A 26 9.65 -5.82 -6.04
CA SER A 26 10.47 -6.90 -6.60
C SER A 26 11.54 -7.33 -5.56
N GLN A 27 12.33 -8.37 -5.81
CA GLN A 27 13.36 -8.85 -4.87
C GLN A 27 14.65 -8.01 -4.97
N ILE A 28 15.09 -7.39 -3.87
CA ILE A 28 16.48 -6.94 -3.67
C ILE A 28 17.22 -7.99 -2.83
N GLU A 29 18.53 -8.11 -2.99
CA GLU A 29 19.35 -8.93 -2.10
C GLU A 29 19.14 -8.51 -0.63
N ALA A 30 18.75 -9.49 0.18
CA ALA A 30 18.51 -9.42 1.62
C ALA A 30 19.37 -8.41 2.38
N TYR A 31 18.71 -7.55 3.17
CA TYR A 31 19.36 -6.86 4.28
C TYR A 31 19.79 -7.90 5.32
N ARG A 32 21.09 -7.93 5.66
CA ARG A 32 21.66 -8.88 6.64
C ARG A 32 21.61 -8.41 8.09
N ASP A 33 21.09 -7.21 8.37
CA ASP A 33 21.06 -6.65 9.72
C ASP A 33 19.67 -6.77 10.36
N GLU A 34 19.49 -7.86 11.12
CA GLU A 34 18.26 -8.16 11.87
C GLU A 34 17.92 -7.08 12.91
N GLU A 35 18.93 -6.37 13.45
CA GLU A 35 18.74 -5.34 14.47
C GLU A 35 18.10 -4.07 13.89
N SER A 36 18.60 -3.59 12.74
CA SER A 36 18.00 -2.47 12.01
C SER A 36 16.58 -2.78 11.54
N ALA A 37 16.35 -3.99 11.03
CA ALA A 37 15.02 -4.45 10.62
C ALA A 37 14.06 -4.46 11.83
N ARG A 38 14.51 -4.97 12.98
CA ARG A 38 13.70 -4.99 14.22
C ARG A 38 13.34 -3.60 14.68
N LYS A 39 14.32 -2.69 14.73
CA LYS A 39 14.09 -1.30 15.14
C LYS A 39 13.11 -0.58 14.20
N PHE A 40 13.22 -0.80 12.89
CA PHE A 40 12.26 -0.25 11.92
C PHE A 40 10.85 -0.77 12.14
N VAL A 41 10.68 -2.08 12.35
CA VAL A 41 9.36 -2.66 12.61
C VAL A 41 8.79 -2.20 13.96
N GLU A 42 9.62 -2.01 14.99
CA GLU A 42 9.21 -1.39 16.26
C GLU A 42 8.71 0.04 16.06
N MET A 43 9.43 0.88 15.30
CA MET A 43 8.99 2.23 14.96
C MET A 43 7.70 2.25 14.13
N LEU A 44 7.51 1.28 13.23
CA LEU A 44 6.28 1.11 12.46
C LEU A 44 5.12 0.58 13.29
N ALA A 45 5.36 -0.25 14.29
CA ALA A 45 4.33 -0.81 15.16
C ALA A 45 3.66 0.28 16.02
N GLU A 46 4.34 1.38 16.30
CA GLU A 46 3.73 2.58 16.89
C GLU A 46 2.68 3.22 15.96
N ASN A 47 2.71 2.91 14.66
CA ASN A 47 1.75 3.34 13.65
C ASN A 47 0.94 2.13 13.12
N ASP A 48 -0.12 1.78 13.87
CA ASP A 48 -1.00 0.61 13.67
C ASP A 48 -1.46 0.42 12.21
N VAL A 49 -1.74 1.51 11.50
CA VAL A 49 -2.18 1.45 10.10
C VAL A 49 -1.07 1.00 9.17
N SER A 50 0.17 1.38 9.43
CA SER A 50 1.30 1.05 8.58
C SER A 50 1.74 -0.39 8.72
N ALA A 51 1.78 -0.90 9.94
CA ALA A 51 1.99 -2.31 10.23
C ALA A 51 0.93 -3.21 9.57
N ARG A 52 -0.36 -2.85 9.70
CA ARG A 52 -1.47 -3.63 9.09
C ARG A 52 -1.33 -3.78 7.57
N HIS A 53 -1.07 -2.69 6.86
CA HIS A 53 -0.97 -2.73 5.38
C HIS A 53 0.24 -3.54 4.91
N LEU A 54 1.39 -3.44 5.58
CA LEU A 54 2.55 -4.27 5.24
C LEU A 54 2.25 -5.75 5.53
N GLY A 55 1.54 -6.05 6.62
CA GLY A 55 1.07 -7.41 6.92
C GLY A 55 0.13 -7.96 5.85
N LEU A 56 -0.79 -7.14 5.34
CA LEU A 56 -1.69 -7.52 4.25
C LEU A 56 -0.93 -7.75 2.93
N VAL A 57 -0.01 -6.86 2.61
CA VAL A 57 0.87 -6.99 1.46
C VAL A 57 1.67 -8.30 1.52
N TYR A 58 2.30 -8.58 2.66
CA TYR A 58 3.01 -9.84 2.90
C TYR A 58 2.12 -11.03 2.64
N TYR A 59 0.93 -11.00 3.23
CA TYR A 59 -0.03 -12.07 3.10
C TYR A 59 -0.43 -12.32 1.64
N LEU A 60 -0.65 -11.25 0.87
CA LEU A 60 -1.00 -11.34 -0.56
C LEU A 60 0.13 -11.91 -1.42
N LEU A 61 1.39 -11.71 -1.02
CA LEU A 61 2.56 -12.19 -1.74
C LEU A 61 2.91 -13.65 -1.40
N LYS A 62 2.24 -14.28 -0.43
CA LYS A 62 2.50 -15.68 -0.06
C LYS A 62 2.26 -16.62 -1.25
N PRO A 63 3.24 -17.48 -1.62
CA PRO A 63 3.07 -18.44 -2.71
C PRO A 63 1.90 -19.42 -2.49
N SER A 64 1.58 -19.75 -1.24
CA SER A 64 0.43 -20.61 -0.90
C SER A 64 -0.90 -19.97 -1.30
N LEU A 65 -1.05 -18.65 -1.11
CA LEU A 65 -2.25 -17.92 -1.53
C LEU A 65 -2.36 -17.85 -3.06
N GLY A 66 -1.26 -17.56 -3.75
CA GLY A 66 -1.20 -17.57 -5.21
C GLY A 66 -1.65 -18.91 -5.78
N ARG A 67 -1.12 -20.04 -5.26
CA ARG A 67 -1.55 -21.39 -5.67
C ARG A 67 -3.02 -21.66 -5.35
N PHE A 68 -3.49 -21.30 -4.16
CA PHE A 68 -4.88 -21.51 -3.75
C PHE A 68 -5.86 -20.75 -4.66
N THR A 69 -5.56 -19.51 -5.01
CA THR A 69 -6.40 -18.67 -5.86
C THR A 69 -6.41 -19.15 -7.31
N ALA A 70 -5.28 -19.65 -7.82
CA ALA A 70 -5.21 -20.30 -9.12
C ALA A 70 -6.08 -21.58 -9.20
N ASP A 71 -6.22 -22.30 -8.09
CA ASP A 71 -7.04 -23.52 -7.99
C ASP A 71 -8.55 -23.25 -7.81
N LEU A 72 -8.97 -21.98 -7.64
CA LEU A 72 -10.39 -21.64 -7.39
C LEU A 72 -11.37 -22.24 -8.42
N PRO A 73 -11.11 -22.22 -9.74
CA PRO A 73 -12.03 -22.82 -10.70
C PRO A 73 -12.30 -24.31 -10.44
N ARG A 74 -11.31 -25.05 -9.93
CA ARG A 74 -11.43 -26.46 -9.56
C ARG A 74 -12.17 -26.62 -8.24
N ILE A 75 -11.88 -25.78 -7.26
CA ILE A 75 -12.56 -25.77 -5.94
C ILE A 75 -14.06 -25.52 -6.13
N LEU A 76 -14.43 -24.55 -6.97
CA LEU A 76 -15.82 -24.19 -7.24
C LEU A 76 -16.62 -25.32 -7.91
N LYS A 77 -16.00 -26.11 -8.78
CA LYS A 77 -16.64 -27.30 -9.38
C LYS A 77 -16.82 -28.44 -8.40
N THR A 78 -16.07 -28.44 -7.31
CA THR A 78 -16.02 -29.52 -6.31
C THR A 78 -16.47 -29.07 -4.93
N LEU A 79 -17.34 -28.05 -4.87
CA LEU A 79 -17.85 -27.51 -3.62
C LEU A 79 -18.44 -28.61 -2.74
N ARG A 80 -18.15 -28.49 -1.44
CA ARG A 80 -18.72 -29.38 -0.45
C ARG A 80 -20.23 -29.19 -0.43
N HIS A 81 -20.96 -30.29 -0.40
CA HIS A 81 -22.40 -30.28 -0.24
C HIS A 81 -22.79 -31.12 0.98
N SER A 82 -23.81 -30.66 1.68
CA SER A 82 -24.60 -31.52 2.56
C SER A 82 -25.72 -32.15 1.73
N SER A 83 -26.24 -33.29 2.20
CA SER A 83 -27.42 -33.92 1.60
C SER A 83 -28.57 -33.76 2.57
N GLU A 84 -29.59 -33.00 2.18
CA GLU A 84 -30.85 -32.95 2.93
C GLU A 84 -31.89 -33.84 2.24
N ARG A 85 -32.71 -34.49 3.07
CA ARG A 85 -33.83 -35.28 2.59
C ARG A 85 -35.04 -34.36 2.44
N SER A 86 -35.34 -33.97 1.22
CA SER A 86 -36.57 -33.26 0.88
C SER A 86 -37.67 -34.26 0.53
N PHE A 87 -38.92 -33.86 0.70
CA PHE A 87 -40.09 -34.67 0.35
C PHE A 87 -40.93 -33.92 -0.68
N ASP A 88 -41.18 -34.57 -1.80
CA ASP A 88 -42.14 -34.10 -2.80
C ASP A 88 -43.47 -34.79 -2.54
N ASP A 89 -44.35 -34.11 -1.80
CA ASP A 89 -45.66 -34.61 -1.36
C ASP A 89 -46.71 -34.63 -2.51
N LYS A 90 -46.34 -34.19 -3.73
CA LYS A 90 -47.23 -34.14 -4.90
C LYS A 90 -46.63 -34.83 -6.13
N SER A 91 -45.80 -35.85 -5.90
CA SER A 91 -45.21 -36.61 -7.00
C SER A 91 -46.21 -37.63 -7.56
N TYR A 92 -46.58 -37.44 -8.83
CA TYR A 92 -47.35 -38.43 -9.61
C TYR A 92 -46.45 -39.45 -10.32
N SER A 93 -45.13 -39.31 -10.17
CA SER A 93 -44.13 -40.24 -10.70
C SER A 93 -43.22 -40.72 -9.59
N VAL A 94 -42.99 -42.03 -9.52
CA VAL A 94 -42.13 -42.62 -8.49
C VAL A 94 -40.68 -42.61 -8.98
N ARG A 95 -39.94 -41.54 -8.66
CA ARG A 95 -38.47 -41.51 -8.78
C ARG A 95 -37.84 -41.35 -7.39
N GLY A 96 -37.53 -42.48 -6.76
CA GLY A 96 -36.91 -42.53 -5.43
C GLY A 96 -37.69 -43.38 -4.44
N LYS A 97 -37.34 -43.29 -3.16
CA LYS A 97 -38.01 -44.04 -2.09
C LYS A 97 -39.31 -43.33 -1.70
N VAL A 98 -40.44 -44.04 -1.87
CA VAL A 98 -41.75 -43.58 -1.40
C VAL A 98 -41.80 -43.65 0.12
N ASP A 99 -42.25 -42.57 0.75
CA ASP A 99 -42.57 -42.54 2.17
C ASP A 99 -44.07 -42.78 2.36
N TRP A 100 -44.42 -44.05 2.57
CA TRP A 100 -45.81 -44.45 2.73
C TRP A 100 -46.46 -43.83 3.96
N GLN A 101 -45.73 -43.72 5.08
CA GLN A 101 -46.27 -43.14 6.32
C GLN A 101 -46.64 -41.67 6.12
N ARG A 102 -45.77 -40.90 5.45
CA ARG A 102 -46.04 -39.49 5.10
C ARG A 102 -47.15 -39.36 4.07
N THR A 103 -47.20 -40.25 3.07
CA THR A 103 -48.26 -40.29 2.06
C THR A 103 -49.63 -40.52 2.69
N PHE A 104 -49.75 -41.49 3.60
CA PHE A 104 -51.01 -41.77 4.30
C PHE A 104 -51.46 -40.60 5.18
N LYS A 105 -50.56 -40.04 6.00
CA LYS A 105 -50.85 -38.86 6.83
C LYS A 105 -51.24 -37.65 5.98
N GLY A 106 -50.52 -37.41 4.88
CA GLY A 106 -50.78 -36.32 3.97
C GLY A 106 -52.13 -36.43 3.24
N ARG A 107 -52.57 -37.66 2.92
CA ARG A 107 -53.91 -37.89 2.34
C ARG A 107 -55.03 -37.62 3.32
N ILE A 108 -54.88 -38.07 4.56
CA ILE A 108 -55.87 -37.83 5.63
C ILE A 108 -56.04 -36.31 5.86
N ASN A 109 -54.95 -35.56 5.81
CA ASN A 109 -54.96 -34.11 6.02
C ASN A 109 -55.22 -33.28 4.73
N GLY A 110 -55.55 -33.93 3.61
CA GLY A 110 -55.79 -33.25 2.32
C GLY A 110 -54.55 -32.63 1.64
N GLY A 111 -53.35 -32.83 2.19
CA GLY A 111 -52.09 -32.29 1.66
C GLY A 111 -51.51 -33.08 0.49
N VAL A 112 -51.86 -34.36 0.35
CA VAL A 112 -51.41 -35.26 -0.75
C VAL A 112 -52.63 -35.69 -1.58
N PRO A 113 -52.72 -35.29 -2.86
CA PRO A 113 -53.83 -35.67 -3.74
C PRO A 113 -53.95 -37.18 -3.98
N VAL A 114 -55.15 -37.63 -4.36
CA VAL A 114 -55.37 -39.00 -4.83
C VAL A 114 -54.54 -39.24 -6.09
N GLY A 115 -53.76 -40.32 -6.12
CA GLY A 115 -52.83 -40.63 -7.22
C GLY A 115 -51.41 -40.05 -7.05
N ALA A 116 -51.19 -39.12 -6.12
CA ALA A 116 -49.86 -38.66 -5.75
C ALA A 116 -49.28 -39.47 -4.56
N VAL A 117 -47.96 -39.50 -4.47
CA VAL A 117 -47.22 -40.09 -3.34
C VAL A 117 -46.10 -39.16 -2.87
N SER A 118 -45.81 -39.21 -1.57
CA SER A 118 -44.67 -38.50 -0.99
C SER A 118 -43.38 -39.24 -1.31
N VAL A 119 -42.55 -38.66 -2.17
CA VAL A 119 -41.25 -39.26 -2.55
C VAL A 119 -40.12 -38.52 -1.86
N ALA A 120 -39.26 -39.27 -1.16
CA ALA A 120 -38.04 -38.72 -0.61
C ALA A 120 -37.01 -38.49 -1.73
N ARG A 121 -36.53 -37.24 -1.84
CA ARG A 121 -35.43 -36.87 -2.73
C ARG A 121 -34.26 -36.38 -1.89
N HIS A 122 -33.06 -36.74 -2.31
CA HIS A 122 -31.85 -36.16 -1.76
C HIS A 122 -31.52 -34.92 -2.56
N THR A 123 -31.64 -33.76 -1.92
CA THR A 123 -31.23 -32.49 -2.51
C THR A 123 -29.84 -32.15 -1.98
N LYS A 124 -28.93 -31.76 -2.87
CA LYS A 124 -27.62 -31.27 -2.48
C LYS A 124 -27.75 -29.83 -2.03
N ILE A 125 -27.26 -29.53 -0.83
CA ILE A 125 -27.19 -28.19 -0.27
C ILE A 125 -25.73 -27.77 -0.26
N TYR A 126 -25.41 -26.77 -1.05
CA TYR A 126 -24.06 -26.20 -1.12
C TYR A 126 -23.83 -25.11 -0.07
N ASP A 127 -24.86 -24.64 0.62
CA ASP A 127 -24.72 -23.63 1.68
C ASP A 127 -24.20 -24.24 3.00
N THR A 128 -22.98 -24.75 2.96
CA THR A 128 -22.27 -25.39 4.08
C THR A 128 -21.38 -24.37 4.80
N LEU A 129 -20.99 -24.66 6.05
CA LEU A 129 -20.09 -23.78 6.82
C LEU A 129 -18.76 -23.54 6.11
N GLU A 130 -18.21 -24.57 5.44
CA GLU A 130 -16.97 -24.45 4.67
C GLU A 130 -17.11 -23.51 3.48
N ASN A 131 -18.24 -23.57 2.79
CA ASN A 131 -18.50 -22.75 1.61
C ASN A 131 -18.80 -21.30 1.98
N ARG A 132 -19.51 -21.09 3.09
CA ARG A 132 -19.71 -19.76 3.68
C ARG A 132 -18.38 -19.12 4.07
N LEU A 133 -17.44 -19.89 4.64
CA LEU A 133 -16.10 -19.37 4.96
C LEU A 133 -15.30 -19.07 3.70
N LEU A 134 -15.36 -19.91 2.67
CA LEU A 134 -14.72 -19.65 1.38
C LEU A 134 -15.21 -18.32 0.78
N LYS A 135 -16.54 -18.13 0.73
CA LYS A 135 -17.15 -16.89 0.21
C LYS A 135 -16.70 -15.68 1.02
N LEU A 136 -16.73 -15.78 2.35
CA LEU A 136 -16.26 -14.71 3.24
C LEU A 136 -14.77 -14.39 2.98
N PHE A 137 -13.91 -15.39 2.97
CA PHE A 137 -12.48 -15.22 2.74
C PHE A 137 -12.16 -14.52 1.41
N LEU A 138 -12.84 -14.91 0.33
CA LEU A 138 -12.67 -14.26 -0.98
C LEU A 138 -13.12 -12.79 -0.97
N ARG A 139 -14.19 -12.46 -0.23
CA ARG A 139 -14.63 -11.07 -0.06
C ARG A 139 -13.61 -10.25 0.74
N GLU A 140 -13.10 -10.80 1.83
CA GLU A 140 -12.07 -10.15 2.64
C GLU A 140 -10.78 -9.93 1.84
N LEU A 141 -10.37 -10.88 1.01
CA LEU A 141 -9.25 -10.72 0.08
C LEU A 141 -9.50 -9.59 -0.92
N SER A 142 -10.68 -9.55 -1.54
CA SER A 142 -11.05 -8.50 -2.49
C SER A 142 -11.04 -7.11 -1.82
N ALA A 143 -11.54 -7.02 -0.58
CA ALA A 143 -11.49 -5.79 0.20
C ALA A 143 -10.05 -5.37 0.53
N ALA A 144 -9.21 -6.29 1.02
CA ALA A 144 -7.81 -6.03 1.34
C ALA A 144 -6.99 -5.57 0.12
N ILE A 145 -7.20 -6.20 -1.04
CA ILE A 145 -6.59 -5.76 -2.31
C ILE A 145 -7.06 -4.36 -2.66
N GLY A 146 -8.35 -4.06 -2.50
CA GLY A 146 -8.91 -2.72 -2.72
C GLY A 146 -8.33 -1.66 -1.79
N GLU A 147 -8.07 -1.99 -0.51
CA GLU A 147 -7.36 -1.12 0.44
C GLU A 147 -5.93 -0.84 -0.03
N ILE A 148 -5.19 -1.88 -0.44
CA ILE A 148 -3.81 -1.75 -0.93
C ILE A 148 -3.76 -0.95 -2.23
N SER A 149 -4.65 -1.20 -3.19
CA SER A 149 -4.74 -0.40 -4.42
C SER A 149 -4.95 1.08 -4.11
N LYS A 150 -5.82 1.42 -3.14
CA LYS A 150 -6.03 2.82 -2.72
C LYS A 150 -4.79 3.42 -2.06
N ALA A 151 -4.06 2.63 -1.27
CA ALA A 151 -2.85 3.09 -0.58
C ALA A 151 -1.68 3.35 -1.55
N ILE A 152 -1.58 2.55 -2.61
CA ILE A 152 -0.56 2.65 -3.66
C ILE A 152 -0.93 3.75 -4.69
N GLY A 153 -2.22 4.10 -4.81
CA GLY A 153 -2.67 5.16 -5.70
C GLY A 153 -2.58 4.77 -7.18
N ASN A 154 -1.84 5.56 -7.97
CA ASN A 154 -1.72 5.33 -9.42
C ASN A 154 -0.62 4.32 -9.80
N SER A 155 0.19 3.86 -8.85
CA SER A 155 1.27 2.92 -9.15
C SER A 155 0.69 1.53 -9.45
N ARG A 156 1.36 0.82 -10.36
CA ARG A 156 0.90 -0.50 -10.83
C ARG A 156 1.01 -1.53 -9.70
N LEU A 157 -0.06 -2.29 -9.47
CA LEU A 157 0.00 -3.43 -8.56
C LEU A 157 0.95 -4.52 -9.10
N PRO A 158 1.60 -5.29 -8.22
CA PRO A 158 2.37 -6.47 -8.62
C PRO A 158 1.53 -7.44 -9.43
N GLU A 159 2.13 -8.05 -10.45
CA GLU A 159 1.45 -9.02 -11.31
C GLU A 159 0.83 -10.17 -10.52
N VAL A 160 1.50 -10.63 -9.46
CA VAL A 160 0.98 -11.67 -8.55
C VAL A 160 -0.32 -11.22 -7.87
N ILE A 161 -0.39 -9.97 -7.40
CA ILE A 161 -1.58 -9.43 -6.72
C ILE A 161 -2.71 -9.19 -7.73
N GLU A 162 -2.41 -8.70 -8.94
CA GLU A 162 -3.39 -8.56 -10.02
C GLU A 162 -3.97 -9.91 -10.45
N GLN A 163 -3.14 -10.95 -10.52
CA GLN A 163 -3.60 -12.30 -10.83
C GLN A 163 -4.51 -12.84 -9.72
N ILE A 164 -4.14 -12.64 -8.46
CA ILE A 164 -4.98 -13.01 -7.30
C ILE A 164 -6.32 -12.27 -7.39
N LYS A 165 -6.30 -10.96 -7.62
CA LYS A 165 -7.50 -10.12 -7.76
C LYS A 165 -8.43 -10.67 -8.84
N THR A 166 -7.89 -10.92 -10.02
CA THR A 166 -8.64 -11.45 -11.17
C THR A 166 -9.29 -12.80 -10.85
N ASN A 167 -8.54 -13.71 -10.21
CA ASN A 167 -9.04 -15.02 -9.81
C ASN A 167 -10.14 -14.93 -8.75
N VAL A 168 -9.97 -14.06 -7.76
CA VAL A 168 -10.92 -13.83 -6.66
C VAL A 168 -12.22 -13.21 -7.18
N GLU A 169 -12.13 -12.16 -7.98
CA GLU A 169 -13.31 -11.50 -8.58
C GLU A 169 -14.08 -12.47 -9.48
N SER A 170 -13.37 -13.22 -10.33
CA SER A 170 -13.99 -14.27 -11.17
C SER A 170 -14.69 -15.35 -10.35
N ALA A 171 -14.10 -15.76 -9.22
CA ALA A 171 -14.71 -16.73 -8.32
C ALA A 171 -15.96 -16.19 -7.63
N LEU A 172 -15.93 -14.95 -7.13
CA LEU A 172 -17.06 -14.29 -6.48
C LEU A 172 -18.24 -14.07 -7.44
N SER A 173 -17.98 -13.81 -8.72
CA SER A 173 -19.01 -13.69 -9.76
C SER A 173 -19.54 -15.04 -10.26
N SER A 174 -19.00 -16.17 -9.80
CA SER A 174 -19.43 -17.49 -10.27
C SER A 174 -20.82 -17.86 -9.75
N ALA A 175 -21.62 -18.52 -10.59
CA ALA A 175 -22.96 -19.02 -10.22
C ALA A 175 -22.94 -19.92 -8.97
N TYR A 176 -21.82 -20.62 -8.73
CA TYR A 176 -21.65 -21.50 -7.57
C TYR A 176 -21.64 -20.75 -6.22
N LEU A 177 -21.06 -19.55 -6.15
CA LEU A 177 -20.96 -18.77 -4.91
C LEU A 177 -22.14 -17.82 -4.69
N VAL A 178 -22.88 -17.48 -5.75
CA VAL A 178 -24.05 -16.62 -5.67
C VAL A 178 -25.12 -17.22 -4.75
N GLU A 179 -25.33 -18.53 -4.80
CA GLU A 179 -26.33 -19.25 -3.99
C GLU A 179 -25.92 -19.47 -2.53
N ILE A 180 -24.65 -19.22 -2.17
CA ILE A 180 -24.14 -19.42 -0.81
C ILE A 180 -24.44 -18.18 0.04
N SER A 181 -24.94 -18.39 1.25
CA SER A 181 -25.31 -17.29 2.15
C SER A 181 -24.11 -16.42 2.52
N ASP A 182 -24.30 -15.10 2.52
CA ASP A 182 -23.30 -14.16 3.00
C ASP A 182 -23.22 -14.17 4.53
N VAL A 183 -22.00 -14.17 5.03
CA VAL A 183 -21.69 -14.10 6.46
C VAL A 183 -20.83 -12.87 6.70
N ARG A 184 -21.07 -12.15 7.81
CA ARG A 184 -20.30 -10.95 8.15
C ARG A 184 -18.97 -11.26 8.86
N HIS A 185 -18.94 -12.29 9.69
CA HIS A 185 -17.77 -12.66 10.48
C HIS A 185 -17.62 -14.18 10.51
N ALA A 186 -16.38 -14.67 10.44
CA ALA A 186 -16.12 -16.09 10.64
C ALA A 186 -16.44 -16.45 12.10
N ASN A 187 -17.11 -17.59 12.29
CA ASN A 187 -17.26 -18.17 13.62
C ASN A 187 -16.35 -19.39 13.78
N ILE A 188 -16.08 -19.77 15.03
CA ILE A 188 -15.20 -20.91 15.37
C ILE A 188 -15.67 -22.21 14.68
N GLY A 189 -16.99 -22.39 14.52
CA GLY A 189 -17.57 -23.55 13.85
C GLY A 189 -17.17 -23.63 12.37
N MET A 190 -17.16 -22.51 11.66
CA MET A 190 -16.74 -22.41 10.26
C MET A 190 -15.27 -22.77 10.11
N VAL A 191 -14.40 -22.17 10.93
CA VAL A 191 -12.95 -22.45 10.93
C VAL A 191 -12.67 -23.92 11.25
N THR A 192 -13.34 -24.46 12.26
CA THR A 192 -13.19 -25.87 12.66
C THR A 192 -13.66 -26.82 11.54
N ALA A 193 -14.74 -26.48 10.84
CA ALA A 193 -15.30 -27.28 9.76
C ALA A 193 -14.31 -27.38 8.58
N VAL A 194 -13.70 -26.27 8.16
CA VAL A 194 -12.71 -26.28 7.06
C VAL A 194 -11.43 -27.03 7.45
N LEU A 195 -10.93 -26.84 8.67
CA LEU A 195 -9.71 -27.51 9.16
C LEU A 195 -9.87 -29.02 9.31
N ARG A 196 -11.08 -29.50 9.65
CA ARG A 196 -11.41 -30.92 9.76
C ARG A 196 -11.90 -31.54 8.44
N SER A 197 -11.97 -30.76 7.37
CA SER A 197 -12.45 -31.24 6.08
C SER A 197 -11.56 -32.35 5.51
N ARG A 198 -12.18 -33.30 4.81
CA ARG A 198 -11.45 -34.35 4.07
C ARG A 198 -10.76 -33.79 2.83
N SER A 199 -11.27 -32.69 2.28
CA SER A 199 -10.69 -32.01 1.12
C SER A 199 -9.44 -31.23 1.53
N ALA A 200 -8.34 -31.44 0.80
CA ALA A 200 -7.11 -30.68 1.02
C ALA A 200 -7.31 -29.17 0.81
N HIS A 201 -8.15 -28.76 -0.15
CA HIS A 201 -8.40 -27.35 -0.43
C HIS A 201 -9.10 -26.63 0.72
N TYR A 202 -10.07 -27.27 1.40
CA TYR A 202 -10.71 -26.65 2.56
C TYR A 202 -9.78 -26.58 3.77
N ARG A 203 -8.93 -27.60 3.98
CA ARG A 203 -7.91 -27.51 5.03
C ARG A 203 -6.94 -26.37 4.78
N GLU A 204 -6.54 -26.17 3.53
CA GLU A 204 -5.69 -25.06 3.14
C GLU A 204 -6.38 -23.71 3.32
N LEU A 205 -7.66 -23.59 2.93
CA LEU A 205 -8.48 -22.41 3.23
C LEU A 205 -8.46 -22.08 4.73
N GLY A 206 -8.60 -23.08 5.60
CA GLY A 206 -8.54 -22.85 7.05
C GLY A 206 -7.21 -22.30 7.53
N ARG A 207 -6.08 -22.80 6.98
CA ARG A 207 -4.74 -22.28 7.31
C ARG A 207 -4.52 -20.86 6.77
N LEU A 208 -4.98 -20.61 5.55
CA LEU A 208 -4.92 -19.29 4.92
C LEU A 208 -5.75 -18.28 5.72
N TRP A 209 -6.97 -18.65 6.11
CA TRP A 209 -7.83 -17.81 6.96
C TRP A 209 -7.15 -17.44 8.28
N LEU A 210 -6.57 -18.41 9.00
CA LEU A 210 -5.85 -18.12 10.25
C LEU A 210 -4.64 -17.22 10.01
N SER A 211 -3.88 -17.45 8.94
CA SER A 211 -2.77 -16.57 8.57
C SER A 211 -3.23 -15.17 8.14
N PHE A 212 -4.45 -15.03 7.61
CA PHE A 212 -5.04 -13.75 7.23
C PHE A 212 -5.49 -12.97 8.46
N GLU A 213 -6.18 -13.63 9.42
CA GLU A 213 -6.52 -13.03 10.70
C GLU A 213 -5.26 -12.61 11.46
N ASP A 214 -4.21 -13.44 11.49
CA ASP A 214 -2.92 -13.07 12.07
C ASP A 214 -2.31 -11.83 11.40
N ALA A 215 -2.43 -11.69 10.08
CA ALA A 215 -1.94 -10.53 9.34
C ALA A 215 -2.77 -9.26 9.63
N LEU A 216 -4.09 -9.41 9.79
CA LEU A 216 -5.02 -8.32 10.09
C LEU A 216 -4.98 -7.83 11.54
N ILE A 217 -4.86 -8.76 12.50
CA ILE A 217 -4.93 -8.47 13.94
C ILE A 217 -3.57 -8.02 14.47
N LEU A 218 -2.47 -8.55 13.92
CA LEU A 218 -1.15 -8.37 14.55
C LEU A 218 -0.04 -7.91 13.63
N GLY A 219 -0.23 -7.83 12.30
CA GLY A 219 0.86 -7.44 11.38
C GLY A 219 2.20 -8.04 11.79
N LYS A 220 2.21 -9.36 12.12
CA LYS A 220 3.25 -10.00 12.96
C LYS A 220 4.63 -9.43 12.66
N LEU A 221 5.25 -8.78 13.65
CA LEU A 221 6.61 -8.25 13.57
C LEU A 221 7.57 -9.26 12.94
N SER A 222 7.44 -10.54 13.28
CA SER A 222 8.25 -11.62 12.69
C SER A 222 8.01 -11.84 11.19
N GLY A 223 6.76 -11.79 10.71
CA GLY A 223 6.47 -11.93 9.28
C GLY A 223 6.87 -10.71 8.46
N LEU A 224 6.83 -9.51 9.07
CA LEU A 224 7.40 -8.30 8.49
C LEU A 224 8.93 -8.37 8.43
N LEU A 225 9.56 -8.86 9.50
CA LEU A 225 11.00 -9.11 9.57
C LEU A 225 11.44 -10.11 8.51
N ASP A 226 10.75 -11.24 8.36
CA ASP A 226 11.06 -12.24 7.33
C ASP A 226 11.02 -11.62 5.92
N LEU A 227 10.03 -10.76 5.64
CA LEU A 227 9.86 -10.11 4.33
C LEU A 227 10.94 -9.04 4.08
N ILE A 228 11.29 -8.30 5.13
CA ILE A 228 12.39 -7.32 5.11
C ILE A 228 13.73 -8.03 4.90
N SER A 229 13.97 -9.11 5.63
CA SER A 229 15.17 -9.94 5.52
C SER A 229 15.25 -10.68 4.19
N GLU A 230 14.14 -11.02 3.56
CA GLU A 230 14.11 -11.61 2.21
C GLU A 230 14.11 -10.57 1.08
N GLY A 231 14.09 -9.26 1.39
CA GLY A 231 14.25 -8.17 0.43
C GLY A 231 13.06 -7.94 -0.52
N TRP A 232 11.84 -8.27 -0.10
CA TRP A 232 10.66 -8.37 -0.97
C TRP A 232 9.94 -7.05 -1.36
N LEU A 233 10.56 -5.90 -1.16
CA LEU A 233 9.92 -4.58 -1.32
C LEU A 233 10.93 -3.62 -1.96
N ALA A 234 10.88 -3.53 -3.28
CA ALA A 234 11.84 -2.81 -4.11
C ALA A 234 11.15 -2.07 -5.26
N PRO A 235 11.61 -0.86 -5.63
CA PRO A 235 11.01 -0.04 -6.69
C PRO A 235 10.95 -0.77 -8.03
N ILE A 236 9.82 -0.62 -8.74
CA ILE A 236 9.52 -1.34 -10.00
C ILE A 236 10.29 -0.71 -11.18
N SER A 237 10.62 0.58 -11.14
CA SER A 237 11.36 1.29 -12.20
C SER A 237 12.64 1.96 -11.70
N ASP A 238 13.55 2.27 -12.64
CA ASP A 238 14.78 3.04 -12.34
C ASP A 238 14.46 4.47 -11.88
N ASP A 239 13.38 5.07 -12.38
CA ASP A 239 12.92 6.40 -11.97
C ASP A 239 12.43 6.35 -10.52
N ASP A 240 11.55 5.41 -10.15
CA ASP A 240 11.08 5.23 -8.77
C ASP A 240 12.24 4.92 -7.80
N LEU A 241 13.22 4.14 -8.28
CA LEU A 241 14.42 3.80 -7.50
C LEU A 241 15.28 5.03 -7.25
N PHE A 242 15.43 5.89 -8.26
CA PHE A 242 16.17 7.14 -8.12
C PHE A 242 15.45 8.11 -7.17
N GLU A 243 14.12 8.26 -7.27
CA GLU A 243 13.33 9.08 -6.35
C GLU A 243 13.50 8.60 -4.90
N LEU A 244 13.42 7.28 -4.67
CA LEU A 244 13.64 6.68 -3.35
C LEU A 244 15.08 6.89 -2.87
N TYR A 245 16.07 6.78 -3.75
CA TYR A 245 17.46 7.08 -3.43
C TYR A 245 17.63 8.52 -2.97
N VAL A 246 17.03 9.49 -3.66
CA VAL A 246 17.10 10.91 -3.27
C VAL A 246 16.37 11.15 -1.95
N LEU A 247 15.23 10.48 -1.72
CA LEU A 247 14.54 10.53 -0.43
C LEU A 247 15.43 9.99 0.71
N ALA A 248 16.08 8.85 0.50
CA ALA A 248 17.00 8.26 1.45
C ALA A 248 18.19 9.17 1.74
N LEU A 249 18.77 9.75 0.68
CA LEU A 249 19.84 10.72 0.78
C LEU A 249 19.40 11.95 1.58
N THR A 250 18.18 12.43 1.37
CA THR A 250 17.63 13.60 2.06
C THR A 250 17.43 13.33 3.56
N ILE A 251 16.90 12.16 3.92
CA ILE A 251 16.79 11.73 5.32
C ILE A 251 18.16 11.63 5.96
N ASP A 252 19.12 11.04 5.26
CA ASP A 252 20.49 10.87 5.73
C ASP A 252 21.20 12.22 5.96
N VAL A 253 21.01 13.17 5.04
CA VAL A 253 21.47 14.56 5.19
C VAL A 253 20.81 15.24 6.40
N GLY A 254 19.53 14.97 6.65
CA GLY A 254 18.83 15.40 7.86
C GLY A 254 19.46 14.85 9.14
N MET A 255 19.81 13.56 9.14
CA MET A 255 20.41 12.88 10.29
C MET A 255 21.79 13.42 10.65
N HIS A 256 22.66 13.57 9.64
CA HIS A 256 24.09 13.79 9.84
C HIS A 256 24.50 15.24 9.64
N GLU A 257 24.26 15.81 8.46
CA GLU A 257 24.72 17.16 8.10
C GLU A 257 23.85 18.27 8.73
N LEU A 258 22.54 18.08 8.85
CA LEU A 258 21.66 19.04 9.54
C LEU A 258 21.64 18.85 11.07
N GLY A 259 22.21 17.74 11.56
CA GLY A 259 22.42 17.49 12.98
C GLY A 259 21.16 17.16 13.78
N PHE A 260 20.12 16.59 13.15
CA PHE A 260 18.92 16.16 13.87
C PHE A 260 19.04 14.80 14.56
N GLY A 261 20.07 14.01 14.23
CA GLY A 261 20.20 12.65 14.73
C GLY A 261 19.14 11.71 14.15
N GLN A 262 18.74 10.67 14.88
CA GLN A 262 17.80 9.67 14.36
C GLN A 262 16.36 10.23 14.28
N PRO A 263 15.57 9.83 13.26
CA PRO A 263 14.17 10.22 13.18
C PRO A 263 13.41 9.69 14.40
N LYS A 264 12.48 10.50 14.91
CA LYS A 264 11.59 10.14 16.02
C LYS A 264 10.52 9.16 15.55
N THR A 265 9.93 9.44 14.39
CA THR A 265 8.91 8.59 13.77
C THR A 265 9.20 8.42 12.30
N VAL A 266 8.85 7.25 11.78
CA VAL A 266 9.05 6.86 10.39
C VAL A 266 7.76 6.20 9.91
N ASP A 267 7.35 6.51 8.68
CA ASP A 267 6.14 5.94 8.08
C ASP A 267 6.43 5.37 6.68
N VAL A 268 5.61 4.43 6.23
CA VAL A 268 5.71 3.81 4.91
C VAL A 268 5.29 4.81 3.84
N VAL A 269 6.00 4.83 2.72
CA VAL A 269 5.68 5.66 1.55
C VAL A 269 4.32 5.26 0.95
N ARG A 270 3.30 6.11 1.11
CA ARG A 270 1.92 5.88 0.63
C ARG A 270 1.24 7.18 0.20
N SER A 271 0.27 7.08 -0.70
CA SER A 271 -0.50 8.24 -1.12
C SER A 271 -1.48 8.72 -0.03
N GLY A 272 -1.41 10.00 0.34
CA GLY A 272 -2.47 10.69 1.09
C GLY A 272 -2.40 10.72 2.62
N ARG A 273 -1.23 10.55 3.26
CA ARG A 273 -1.03 10.69 4.72
C ARG A 273 0.34 11.30 5.08
N GLY A 274 0.59 11.55 6.37
CA GLY A 274 1.63 12.42 6.96
C GLY A 274 3.11 12.22 6.56
N ALA A 275 4.03 12.77 7.36
CA ALA A 275 5.45 12.77 7.02
C ALA A 275 6.04 11.35 7.04
N VAL A 276 6.84 11.00 6.03
CA VAL A 276 7.57 9.71 5.96
C VAL A 276 8.69 9.63 6.99
N ALA A 277 9.23 10.77 7.41
CA ALA A 277 10.12 10.88 8.55
C ALA A 277 9.87 12.18 9.31
N GLU A 278 9.82 12.09 10.63
CA GLU A 278 9.84 13.26 11.51
C GLU A 278 11.05 13.21 12.43
N PHE A 279 11.82 14.30 12.44
CA PHE A 279 12.93 14.52 13.35
C PHE A 279 12.53 15.55 14.40
N LYS A 280 13.03 15.37 15.62
CA LYS A 280 12.87 16.36 16.68
C LYS A 280 14.16 16.46 17.49
N ASP A 281 14.71 17.66 17.57
CA ASP A 281 15.85 17.99 18.41
C ASP A 281 15.58 19.30 19.17
N GLY A 282 15.25 19.17 20.45
CA GLY A 282 14.75 20.29 21.26
C GLY A 282 13.48 20.92 20.66
N ASP A 283 13.58 22.22 20.34
CA ASP A 283 12.53 23.01 19.69
C ASP A 283 12.59 22.96 18.16
N ARG A 284 13.61 22.29 17.59
CA ARG A 284 13.73 22.09 16.14
C ARG A 284 13.00 20.83 15.72
N GLN A 285 12.25 20.92 14.63
CA GLN A 285 11.56 19.82 13.99
C GLN A 285 11.81 19.86 12.48
N LEU A 286 12.05 18.69 11.90
CA LEU A 286 12.09 18.51 10.45
C LEU A 286 11.08 17.43 10.07
N LYS A 287 10.19 17.74 9.14
CA LYS A 287 9.26 16.79 8.55
C LYS A 287 9.61 16.59 7.09
N VAL A 288 9.71 15.32 6.69
CA VAL A 288 9.97 14.90 5.31
C VAL A 288 8.67 14.29 4.77
N PHE A 289 8.17 14.80 3.66
CA PHE A 289 7.02 14.26 2.94
C PHE A 289 7.47 13.80 1.56
N PHE A 290 6.83 12.75 1.04
CA PHE A 290 7.17 12.17 -0.26
C PHE A 290 5.92 12.00 -1.13
N ASN A 291 5.99 12.43 -2.39
CA ASN A 291 4.94 12.36 -3.41
C ASN A 291 3.57 12.85 -2.91
N GLN A 292 3.58 14.03 -2.26
CA GLN A 292 2.39 14.66 -1.68
C GLN A 292 2.21 16.08 -2.21
N SER A 293 0.95 16.49 -2.35
CA SER A 293 0.64 17.89 -2.67
C SER A 293 0.81 18.75 -1.40
N PRO A 294 1.40 19.94 -1.49
CA PRO A 294 1.45 20.89 -0.39
C PRO A 294 0.07 21.17 0.25
N THR A 295 -1.00 21.22 -0.55
CA THR A 295 -2.38 21.40 -0.08
C THR A 295 -2.83 20.27 0.85
N THR A 296 -2.41 19.02 0.59
CA THR A 296 -2.72 17.86 1.44
C THR A 296 -2.03 17.96 2.80
N ILE A 297 -0.78 18.44 2.83
CA ILE A 297 0.01 18.59 4.05
C ILE A 297 -0.56 19.70 4.95
N MET A 298 -1.10 20.76 4.36
CA MET A 298 -1.48 21.99 5.05
C MET A 298 -2.96 22.10 5.45
N GLY A 299 -3.83 21.22 4.94
CA GLY A 299 -5.22 21.16 5.39
C GLY A 299 -6.09 22.38 5.08
N GLY A 300 -5.74 23.26 4.13
CA GLY A 300 -6.63 24.39 3.79
C GLY A 300 -6.21 25.39 2.72
N SER A 301 -4.92 25.64 2.48
CA SER A 301 -4.50 26.61 1.46
C SER A 301 -4.61 26.01 0.06
N LEU A 302 -5.52 26.51 -0.77
CA LEU A 302 -5.70 26.07 -2.16
C LEU A 302 -4.51 26.54 -3.00
N SER A 303 -3.96 25.67 -3.85
CA SER A 303 -3.00 26.09 -4.86
C SER A 303 -3.66 27.08 -5.84
N LYS A 304 -2.87 27.98 -6.43
CA LYS A 304 -3.36 28.92 -7.45
C LYS A 304 -3.95 28.18 -8.65
N TYR A 305 -3.35 27.07 -9.04
CA TYR A 305 -3.80 26.18 -10.10
C TYR A 305 -5.17 25.59 -9.76
N ARG A 306 -5.35 25.07 -8.54
CA ARG A 306 -6.65 24.53 -8.12
C ARG A 306 -7.73 25.61 -8.10
N SER A 307 -7.37 26.82 -7.68
CA SER A 307 -8.27 27.97 -7.73
C SER A 307 -8.68 28.29 -9.17
N LEU A 308 -7.74 28.26 -10.12
CA LEU A 308 -8.01 28.45 -11.55
C LEU A 308 -8.89 27.35 -12.13
N VAL A 309 -8.57 26.08 -11.89
CA VAL A 309 -9.37 24.93 -12.36
C VAL A 309 -10.79 25.00 -11.82
N SER A 310 -10.96 25.32 -10.53
CA SER A 310 -12.28 25.41 -9.89
C SER A 310 -13.12 26.58 -10.43
N ALA A 311 -12.47 27.64 -10.90
CA ALA A 311 -13.14 28.83 -11.43
C ALA A 311 -13.61 28.68 -12.89
N HIS A 312 -13.14 27.67 -13.64
CA HIS A 312 -13.38 27.56 -15.08
C HIS A 312 -13.97 26.21 -15.48
N ARG A 313 -15.14 26.23 -16.13
CA ARG A 313 -15.75 25.03 -16.70
C ARG A 313 -14.96 24.55 -17.92
N GLY A 314 -14.64 23.26 -17.95
CA GLY A 314 -13.95 22.61 -19.08
C GLY A 314 -12.44 22.47 -18.90
N ILE A 315 -11.86 23.05 -17.86
CA ILE A 315 -10.49 22.77 -17.44
C ILE A 315 -10.53 21.60 -16.46
N VAL A 316 -9.75 20.55 -16.73
CA VAL A 316 -9.61 19.38 -15.87
C VAL A 316 -8.14 19.21 -15.54
N GLY A 317 -7.84 18.95 -14.27
CA GLY A 317 -6.50 18.58 -13.83
C GLY A 317 -6.38 18.50 -12.32
N SER A 318 -5.23 18.02 -11.86
CA SER A 318 -4.90 17.86 -10.44
C SER A 318 -3.75 18.77 -10.05
N GLU A 319 -3.71 19.17 -8.78
CA GLU A 319 -2.58 19.87 -8.19
C GLU A 319 -1.28 19.10 -8.45
N ARG A 320 -0.21 19.84 -8.72
CA ARG A 320 1.11 19.24 -8.87
C ARG A 320 1.67 18.81 -7.51
N ARG A 321 2.60 17.87 -7.55
CA ARG A 321 3.21 17.24 -6.37
C ARG A 321 4.72 17.24 -6.57
N PRO A 322 5.49 17.96 -5.74
CA PRO A 322 6.91 17.75 -5.65
C PRO A 322 7.22 16.32 -5.19
N ASP A 323 8.35 15.77 -5.61
CA ASP A 323 8.75 14.42 -5.20
C ASP A 323 9.04 14.37 -3.70
N ILE A 324 9.73 15.38 -3.15
CA ILE A 324 9.99 15.51 -1.71
C ILE A 324 9.64 16.94 -1.26
N ILE A 325 9.02 17.04 -0.09
CA ILE A 325 8.79 18.30 0.61
C ILE A 325 9.46 18.21 1.98
N LEU A 326 10.31 19.18 2.28
CA LEU A 326 10.87 19.36 3.61
C LEU A 326 10.19 20.53 4.27
N HIS A 327 9.71 20.31 5.49
CA HIS A 327 9.18 21.37 6.33
C HIS A 327 9.97 21.42 7.64
N PHE A 328 10.78 22.46 7.77
CA PHE A 328 11.56 22.75 8.96
C PHE A 328 10.80 23.73 9.84
N LYS A 329 10.76 23.43 11.13
CA LYS A 329 10.22 24.30 12.17
C LYS A 329 11.26 24.47 13.27
N GLY A 330 11.67 25.71 13.52
CA GLY A 330 12.60 26.06 14.60
C GLY A 330 12.47 27.53 14.92
N ILE A 331 13.59 28.25 15.01
CA ILE A 331 13.59 29.73 15.14
C ILE A 331 12.88 30.38 13.96
N ARG A 332 13.00 29.78 12.77
CA ARG A 332 12.25 30.13 11.57
C ARG A 332 11.59 28.87 11.02
N GLU A 333 10.48 29.06 10.32
CA GLU A 333 9.88 28.01 9.49
C GLU A 333 10.43 28.13 8.07
N ALA A 334 10.78 27.00 7.46
CA ALA A 334 11.27 26.93 6.10
C ALA A 334 10.67 25.71 5.40
N THR A 335 10.23 25.91 4.17
CA THR A 335 9.66 24.84 3.34
C THR A 335 10.46 24.74 2.06
N ILE A 336 10.96 23.55 1.76
CA ILE A 336 11.80 23.30 0.59
C ILE A 336 11.16 22.20 -0.26
N PHE A 337 10.99 22.47 -1.55
CA PHE A 337 10.57 21.46 -2.52
C PHE A 337 11.77 20.84 -3.19
N ILE A 338 11.76 19.53 -3.38
CA ILE A 338 12.78 18.82 -4.16
C ILE A 338 12.06 18.05 -5.27
N GLU A 339 12.44 18.32 -6.52
CA GLU A 339 12.12 17.50 -7.68
C GLU A 339 13.38 16.70 -8.02
N CYS A 340 13.24 15.40 -8.22
CA CYS A 340 14.32 14.53 -8.64
C CYS A 340 14.05 13.91 -10.01
N LYS A 341 15.06 13.89 -10.88
CA LYS A 341 14.94 13.23 -12.17
C LYS A 341 16.17 12.42 -12.54
N ASN A 342 15.93 11.15 -12.85
CA ASN A 342 16.91 10.22 -13.40
C ASN A 342 17.09 10.48 -14.91
N THR A 343 17.86 11.51 -15.26
CA THR A 343 18.10 11.85 -16.65
C THR A 343 19.40 12.65 -16.82
N THR A 344 20.03 12.48 -17.98
CA THR A 344 21.15 13.30 -18.46
C THR A 344 20.77 14.07 -19.73
N ASP A 345 19.51 14.02 -20.15
CA ASP A 345 19.02 14.68 -21.36
C ASP A 345 18.59 16.12 -21.02
N ASP A 346 19.23 17.09 -21.67
CA ASP A 346 19.01 18.52 -21.47
C ASP A 346 17.54 18.94 -21.59
N ARG A 347 16.75 18.28 -22.44
CA ARG A 347 15.33 18.58 -22.57
C ARG A 347 14.59 18.22 -21.29
N TYR A 348 14.78 17.02 -20.77
CA TYR A 348 14.12 16.57 -19.55
C TYR A 348 14.62 17.32 -18.31
N ILE A 349 15.89 17.73 -18.30
CA ILE A 349 16.46 18.61 -17.28
C ILE A 349 15.72 19.96 -17.26
N ARG A 350 15.60 20.63 -18.42
CA ARG A 350 14.87 21.91 -18.52
C ARG A 350 13.41 21.76 -18.11
N GLU A 351 12.74 20.72 -18.57
CA GLU A 351 11.35 20.44 -18.21
C GLU A 351 11.18 20.29 -16.69
N SER A 352 12.10 19.62 -16.01
CA SER A 352 12.09 19.45 -14.54
C SER A 352 12.32 20.78 -13.82
N ILE A 353 13.23 21.62 -14.30
CA ILE A 353 13.44 22.99 -13.77
C ILE A 353 12.17 23.84 -13.92
N TYR A 354 11.51 23.80 -15.08
CA TYR A 354 10.24 24.51 -15.30
C TYR A 354 9.12 23.98 -14.39
N LYS A 355 9.10 22.69 -14.07
CA LYS A 355 8.16 22.16 -13.08
C LYS A 355 8.39 22.76 -11.70
N CYS A 356 9.64 22.85 -11.25
CA CYS A 356 9.98 23.49 -9.98
C CYS A 356 9.49 24.94 -9.91
N PHE A 357 9.73 25.74 -10.96
CA PHE A 357 9.18 27.11 -11.02
C PHE A 357 7.65 27.12 -10.92
N GLY A 358 6.99 26.13 -11.54
CA GLY A 358 5.56 25.90 -11.39
C GLY A 358 5.15 25.69 -9.92
N TYR A 359 5.88 24.87 -9.17
CA TYR A 359 5.60 24.65 -7.73
C TYR A 359 5.80 25.94 -6.91
N LEU A 360 6.92 26.64 -7.14
CA LEU A 360 7.23 27.87 -6.41
C LEU A 360 6.15 28.93 -6.62
N TYR A 361 5.64 29.05 -7.85
CA TYR A 361 4.56 29.98 -8.16
C TYR A 361 3.20 29.52 -7.61
N ASP A 362 2.87 28.24 -7.75
CA ASP A 362 1.57 27.68 -7.38
C ASP A 362 1.34 27.68 -5.86
N PHE A 363 2.43 27.60 -5.09
CA PHE A 363 2.45 27.51 -3.63
C PHE A 363 3.25 28.64 -2.98
N GLU A 364 3.37 29.82 -3.59
CA GLU A 364 4.18 30.92 -3.04
C GLU A 364 3.78 31.32 -1.61
N ASP A 365 2.48 31.27 -1.31
CA ASP A 365 1.93 31.57 0.02
C ASP A 365 2.42 30.57 1.09
N PHE A 366 2.68 29.33 0.68
CA PHE A 366 3.22 28.28 1.54
C PHE A 366 4.73 28.41 1.77
N LEU A 367 5.44 29.02 0.82
CA LEU A 367 6.88 29.26 0.89
C LEU A 367 7.17 30.60 1.59
N SER A 368 6.30 31.00 2.51
CA SER A 368 6.40 32.23 3.29
C SER A 368 7.56 32.11 4.28
N GLY A 369 8.70 32.65 3.88
CA GLY A 369 9.91 32.66 4.69
C GLY A 369 11.03 33.37 3.93
N ASP A 370 11.87 34.08 4.69
CA ASP A 370 13.10 34.70 4.19
C ASP A 370 14.23 33.66 4.23
N HIS A 371 14.11 32.67 3.34
CA HIS A 371 15.10 31.63 3.13
C HIS A 371 15.30 31.37 1.64
N SER A 372 16.49 30.93 1.28
CA SER A 372 16.86 30.55 -0.07
C SER A 372 17.87 29.39 -0.02
N PRO A 373 17.72 28.37 -0.89
CA PRO A 373 16.64 28.17 -1.86
C PRO A 373 15.30 27.75 -1.24
N LYS A 374 14.23 27.81 -2.05
CA LYS A 374 12.89 27.27 -1.78
C LYS A 374 12.60 26.00 -2.59
N GLY A 375 13.36 25.78 -3.66
CA GLY A 375 13.28 24.62 -4.54
C GLY A 375 14.66 24.07 -4.87
N ILE A 376 14.77 22.76 -4.98
CA ILE A 376 15.97 22.03 -5.41
C ILE A 376 15.57 21.08 -6.54
N ALA A 377 16.26 21.17 -7.67
CA ALA A 377 16.17 20.18 -8.74
C ALA A 377 17.38 19.22 -8.63
N TYR A 378 17.13 17.97 -8.28
CA TYR A 378 18.18 16.97 -8.07
C TYR A 378 18.27 16.01 -9.26
N PHE A 379 19.45 15.90 -9.86
CA PHE A 379 19.71 15.08 -11.05
C PHE A 379 20.72 13.97 -10.78
N GLN A 380 20.75 12.96 -11.64
CA GLN A 380 21.62 11.80 -11.48
C GLN A 380 23.11 12.14 -11.53
N GLU A 381 23.52 13.07 -12.39
CA GLU A 381 24.92 13.50 -12.54
C GLU A 381 25.02 14.79 -13.37
N GLY A 382 26.23 15.35 -13.45
CA GLY A 382 26.56 16.40 -14.42
C GLY A 382 26.13 17.81 -14.04
N ILE A 383 25.34 17.99 -12.98
CA ILE A 383 24.87 19.31 -12.54
C ILE A 383 25.61 19.74 -11.29
N ARG A 384 26.37 20.83 -11.40
CA ARG A 384 27.05 21.48 -10.30
C ARG A 384 26.81 22.98 -10.35
N LEU A 385 26.61 23.56 -9.18
CA LEU A 385 26.67 25.00 -9.05
C LEU A 385 28.13 25.41 -9.19
N GLU A 386 28.48 26.15 -10.26
CA GLU A 386 29.81 26.73 -10.36
C GLU A 386 30.02 27.71 -9.19
N THR A 387 31.01 27.38 -8.36
CA THR A 387 31.39 28.01 -7.09
C THR A 387 31.82 29.49 -7.18
N ALA A 388 31.49 30.19 -8.26
CA ALA A 388 31.82 31.61 -8.46
C ALA A 388 30.68 32.58 -8.08
N ARG A 389 29.54 32.09 -7.58
CA ARG A 389 28.50 32.95 -7.00
C ARG A 389 28.14 32.48 -5.60
N GLU A 390 28.97 32.84 -4.64
CA GLU A 390 28.64 32.86 -3.20
C GLU A 390 27.36 33.67 -2.88
N ASN A 391 26.79 34.36 -3.88
CA ASN A 391 25.58 35.17 -3.80
C ASN A 391 24.43 34.67 -4.70
N TYR A 392 24.35 33.38 -5.05
CA TYR A 392 23.14 32.90 -5.73
C TYR A 392 21.95 32.91 -4.76
N THR A 393 21.15 33.97 -4.83
CA THR A 393 19.94 34.18 -4.03
C THR A 393 18.67 33.69 -4.73
N GLY A 394 18.80 32.83 -5.73
CA GLY A 394 17.65 32.33 -6.47
C GLY A 394 16.85 31.32 -5.66
N ASP A 395 15.53 31.38 -5.77
CA ASP A 395 14.63 30.47 -5.06
C ASP A 395 14.74 29.01 -5.54
N LEU A 396 15.41 28.74 -6.67
CA LEU A 396 15.60 27.40 -7.23
C LEU A 396 17.07 27.13 -7.55
N VAL A 397 17.61 26.03 -7.02
CA VAL A 397 18.97 25.56 -7.32
C VAL A 397 18.93 24.15 -7.89
N ALA A 398 20.02 23.73 -8.53
CA ALA A 398 20.15 22.38 -9.06
C ALA A 398 21.41 21.68 -8.54
N ALA A 399 21.29 20.40 -8.19
CA ALA A 399 22.37 19.58 -7.65
C ALA A 399 22.38 18.20 -8.28
N SER A 400 23.51 17.49 -8.19
CA SER A 400 23.60 16.08 -8.57
C SER A 400 24.41 15.22 -7.61
N ASP A 401 24.90 15.81 -6.51
CA ASP A 401 25.64 15.11 -5.48
C ASP A 401 25.18 15.49 -4.06
N ARG A 402 25.57 14.64 -3.10
CA ARG A 402 25.26 14.79 -1.68
C ARG A 402 25.75 16.12 -1.10
N ALA A 403 26.96 16.53 -1.46
CA ALA A 403 27.57 17.74 -0.92
C ALA A 403 26.78 18.98 -1.35
N GLY A 404 26.36 19.04 -2.62
CA GLY A 404 25.48 20.07 -3.14
C GLY A 404 24.13 20.08 -2.44
N LEU A 405 23.48 18.92 -2.29
CA LEU A 405 22.20 18.84 -1.57
C LEU A 405 22.33 19.32 -0.12
N ALA A 406 23.33 18.85 0.62
CA ALA A 406 23.57 19.25 2.00
C ALA A 406 23.85 20.75 2.13
N ALA A 407 24.71 21.31 1.27
CA ALA A 407 25.02 22.74 1.25
C ALA A 407 23.76 23.60 1.03
N MET A 408 22.90 23.20 0.08
CA MET A 408 21.65 23.90 -0.23
C MET A 408 20.62 23.80 0.89
N LEU A 409 20.50 22.64 1.54
CA LEU A 409 19.60 22.49 2.68
C LEU A 409 20.09 23.28 3.90
N MET A 410 21.41 23.29 4.15
CA MET A 410 22.01 24.10 5.21
C MET A 410 21.77 25.60 4.97
N SER A 411 21.94 26.11 3.74
CA SER A 411 21.71 27.54 3.46
C SER A 411 20.27 27.98 3.73
N SER A 412 19.29 27.12 3.42
CA SER A 412 17.87 27.40 3.69
C SER A 412 17.52 27.40 5.18
N ILE A 413 18.26 26.65 6.01
CA ILE A 413 17.98 26.52 7.44
C ILE A 413 18.81 27.51 8.28
N SER A 414 20.00 27.85 7.81
CA SER A 414 21.04 28.57 8.58
C SER A 414 21.19 30.05 8.24
N PHE A 415 20.24 30.72 7.57
CA PHE A 415 20.46 32.08 7.09
C PHE A 415 21.01 33.02 8.18
N VAL A 416 22.30 33.35 8.05
CA VAL A 416 23.01 34.39 8.78
C VAL A 416 22.56 35.71 8.15
N PRO A 417 21.97 36.65 8.90
CA PRO A 417 21.62 37.94 8.35
C PRO A 417 22.89 38.76 8.12
N ASP A 418 23.48 38.65 6.94
CA ASP A 418 24.40 39.67 6.44
C ASP A 418 23.57 40.88 6.00
N LYS A 419 23.29 41.77 6.97
CA LYS A 419 23.28 43.23 6.86
C LYS A 419 22.83 43.87 8.18
N LEU A 420 23.76 43.91 9.14
CA LEU A 420 23.83 44.97 10.15
C LEU A 420 25.30 45.42 10.26
N ALA A 421 25.72 46.23 9.29
CA ALA A 421 26.77 47.23 9.41
C ALA A 421 26.59 48.26 8.28
#